data_AF-A0A7Y2U489-F1
#
_entry.id   AF-A0A7Y2U489-F1
#
_cell.length_a   1.000
_cell.length_b   1.000
_cell.length_c   1.000
_cell.angle_alpha   90.00
_cell.angle_beta   90.00
_cell.angle_gamma   90.00
#
_symmetry.space_group_name_H-M   'P 1'
#
loop_
_entity.id
_entity.type
_entity.pdbx_description
1 polymer ?
#
loop_
_entity_poly.entity_id
_entity_poly.type
_entity_poly.pdbx_seq_one_letter_code
_entity_poly.pdbx_strand_id
1 'polypeptide(L)'
;ANRLDLPWPVLGLELRRAGFLATRADYYTLGGGSETGGGMAPETVEDLRSAARAAGVPLLRAVTLEEVIIQKTELLERRGARLLISIGGSQANLGNDPEILGLSPGFHVPGERSPAGDGVIGAALSDGIPVVHVLNVRELAARSGIAFDPRVQAKAPLRVKPVWALLALSLFFGVLLTHRRWRLV
;
A
#
# COMPACT_ATOMS: atom_id res chain seq x y z
N ALA A 1 13.83 3.62 1.92
CA ALA A 1 12.86 4.72 1.81
C ALA A 1 13.54 6.09 1.64
N ASN A 2 14.72 6.33 2.22
CA ASN A 2 15.36 7.67 2.21
C ASN A 2 16.49 7.81 1.18
N ARG A 3 16.31 7.23 -0.01
CA ARG A 3 17.26 7.37 -1.13
C ARG A 3 16.62 8.26 -2.17
N LEU A 4 17.12 9.51 -2.27
CA LEU A 4 16.57 10.51 -3.19
C LEU A 4 16.67 10.08 -4.66
N ASP A 5 17.67 9.26 -4.98
CA ASP A 5 17.88 8.69 -6.32
C ASP A 5 16.91 7.54 -6.66
N LEU A 6 16.19 7.02 -5.67
CA LEU A 6 15.24 5.91 -5.82
C LEU A 6 13.94 6.18 -5.03
N PRO A 7 13.17 7.22 -5.41
CA PRO A 7 11.91 7.51 -4.75
C PRO A 7 10.89 6.40 -5.02
N TRP A 8 9.86 6.31 -4.17
CA TRP A 8 8.86 5.24 -4.24
C TRP A 8 8.23 5.05 -5.62
N PRO A 9 7.85 6.10 -6.39
CA PRO A 9 7.30 5.91 -7.74
C PRO A 9 8.24 5.15 -8.69
N VAL A 10 9.55 5.38 -8.58
CA VAL A 10 10.58 4.69 -9.37
C VAL A 10 10.74 3.25 -8.91
N LEU A 11 10.87 3.02 -7.60
CA LEU A 11 10.97 1.66 -7.04
C LEU A 11 9.74 0.81 -7.35
N GLY A 12 8.54 1.37 -7.19
CA GLY A 12 7.29 0.69 -7.48
C GLY A 12 7.15 0.29 -8.95
N LEU A 13 7.66 1.12 -9.87
CA LEU A 13 7.73 0.78 -11.29
C LEU A 13 8.64 -0.42 -11.55
N GLU A 14 9.85 -0.42 -10.99
CA GLU A 14 10.80 -1.52 -11.17
C GLU A 14 10.30 -2.82 -10.55
N LEU A 15 9.71 -2.76 -9.35
CA LEU A 15 9.09 -3.92 -8.71
C LEU A 15 7.93 -4.49 -9.54
N ARG A 16 7.11 -3.64 -10.16
CA ARG A 16 6.06 -4.08 -11.10
C ARG A 16 6.64 -4.70 -12.36
N ARG A 17 7.67 -4.09 -12.96
CA ARG A 17 8.35 -4.62 -14.15
C ARG A 17 8.96 -6.00 -13.90
N ALA A 18 9.53 -6.19 -12.72
CA ALA A 18 10.08 -7.46 -12.25
C ALA A 18 9.01 -8.47 -11.77
N GLY A 19 7.74 -8.07 -11.67
CA GLY A 19 6.62 -8.95 -11.33
C GLY A 19 6.36 -9.11 -9.83
N PHE A 20 7.08 -8.40 -8.96
CA PHE A 20 6.89 -8.43 -7.50
C PHE A 20 5.65 -7.67 -7.03
N LEU A 21 5.21 -6.67 -7.80
CA LEU A 21 3.98 -5.93 -7.55
C LEU A 21 3.02 -6.12 -8.72
N ALA A 22 1.77 -6.50 -8.40
CA ALA A 22 0.71 -6.65 -9.39
C ALA A 22 -0.11 -5.37 -9.60
N THR A 23 -0.09 -4.46 -8.62
CA THR A 23 -0.92 -3.25 -8.61
C THR A 23 -0.06 -1.98 -8.69
N ARG A 24 -0.67 -0.91 -9.20
CA ARG A 24 -0.14 0.45 -9.16
C ARG A 24 -0.77 1.18 -7.98
N ALA A 25 -0.05 2.13 -7.39
CA ALA A 25 -0.64 3.06 -6.44
C ALA A 25 -1.75 3.89 -7.09
N ASP A 26 -2.82 4.15 -6.35
CA ASP A 26 -3.89 5.08 -6.79
C ASP A 26 -3.45 6.54 -6.63
N TYR A 27 -2.72 6.84 -5.56
CA TYR A 27 -2.25 8.18 -5.23
C TYR A 27 -0.87 8.17 -4.56
N TYR A 28 -0.18 9.30 -4.65
CA TYR A 28 1.02 9.60 -3.86
C TYR A 28 0.81 10.88 -3.04
N THR A 29 1.50 10.99 -1.91
CA THR A 29 1.79 12.27 -1.25
C THR A 29 3.27 12.58 -1.41
N LEU A 30 3.69 13.82 -1.13
CA LEU A 30 5.10 14.20 -1.23
C LEU A 30 5.92 13.72 -0.03
N GLY A 31 5.26 13.30 1.06
CA GLY A 31 5.93 13.03 2.32
C GLY A 31 6.50 14.32 2.93
N GLY A 32 7.55 14.23 3.74
CA GLY A 32 8.04 15.38 4.49
C GLY A 32 7.04 15.89 5.53
N GLY A 33 7.29 17.09 6.07
CA GLY A 33 6.38 17.73 7.02
C GLY A 33 4.98 17.86 6.45
N SER A 34 3.97 17.44 7.21
CA SER A 34 2.55 17.43 6.82
C SER A 34 2.23 16.67 5.53
N GLU A 35 3.14 15.83 5.04
CA GLU A 35 3.03 15.14 3.73
C GLU A 35 2.99 16.03 2.48
N THR A 36 3.31 17.32 2.64
CA THR A 36 3.28 18.33 1.56
C THR A 36 4.65 18.61 0.96
N GLY A 37 5.68 17.86 1.36
CA GLY A 37 7.09 18.11 1.01
C GLY A 37 7.78 19.07 1.97
N GLY A 38 7.18 19.36 3.14
CA GLY A 38 7.76 20.25 4.15
C GLY A 38 9.16 19.81 4.57
N GLY A 39 10.12 20.74 4.61
CA GLY A 39 11.51 20.47 4.94
C GLY A 39 12.36 19.92 3.78
N MET A 40 11.81 19.79 2.56
CA MET A 40 12.56 19.42 1.37
C MET A 40 12.98 20.66 0.56
N ALA A 41 14.10 20.55 -0.15
CA ALA A 41 14.50 21.56 -1.13
C ALA A 41 13.49 21.60 -2.30
N PRO A 42 13.25 22.78 -2.92
CA PRO A 42 12.32 22.91 -4.04
C PRO A 42 12.60 21.95 -5.20
N GLU A 43 13.87 21.70 -5.50
CA GLU A 43 14.32 20.77 -6.54
C GLU A 43 13.87 19.34 -6.22
N THR A 44 14.05 18.90 -4.98
CA THR A 44 13.60 17.57 -4.52
C THR A 44 12.09 17.41 -4.66
N VAL A 45 11.32 18.45 -4.34
CA VAL A 45 9.86 18.42 -4.50
C VAL A 45 9.49 18.27 -5.98
N GLU A 46 10.17 18.97 -6.88
CA GLU A 46 9.90 18.86 -8.32
C GLU A 46 10.34 17.51 -8.90
N ASP A 47 11.41 16.91 -8.39
CA ASP A 47 11.82 15.55 -8.75
C ASP A 47 10.77 14.52 -8.35
N LEU A 48 10.21 14.63 -7.13
CA LEU A 48 9.13 13.75 -6.67
C LEU A 48 7.85 13.93 -7.50
N ARG A 49 7.51 15.17 -7.86
CA ARG A 49 6.38 15.48 -8.76
C ARG A 49 6.60 14.88 -10.14
N SER A 50 7.80 15.00 -10.68
CA SER A 50 8.19 14.41 -11.96
C SER A 50 8.11 12.88 -11.93
N ALA A 51 8.59 12.25 -10.85
CA ALA A 51 8.52 10.80 -10.66
C ALA A 51 7.07 10.30 -10.57
N ALA A 52 6.19 11.01 -9.86
CA ALA A 52 4.76 10.68 -9.79
C ALA A 52 4.08 10.80 -11.16
N ARG A 53 4.36 11.88 -11.91
CA ARG A 53 3.85 12.07 -13.28
C ARG A 53 4.33 10.97 -14.22
N ALA A 54 5.62 10.61 -14.18
CA ALA A 54 6.19 9.54 -14.99
C ALA A 54 5.59 8.16 -14.66
N ALA A 55 5.21 7.92 -13.40
CA ALA A 55 4.48 6.72 -12.99
C ALA A 55 2.99 6.73 -13.38
N GLY A 56 2.47 7.88 -13.85
CA GLY A 56 1.05 8.06 -14.18
C GLY A 56 0.14 7.97 -12.96
N VAL A 57 0.64 8.37 -11.78
CA VAL A 57 -0.10 8.34 -10.51
C VAL A 57 -0.31 9.78 -10.04
N PRO A 58 -1.56 10.19 -9.75
CA PRO A 58 -1.84 11.52 -9.26
C PRO A 58 -1.27 11.74 -7.85
N LEU A 59 -0.88 12.99 -7.57
CA LEU A 59 -0.55 13.43 -6.22
C LEU A 59 -1.83 13.90 -5.52
N LEU A 60 -2.01 13.49 -4.25
CA LEU A 60 -2.95 14.16 -3.35
C LEU A 60 -2.38 15.54 -3.05
N ARG A 61 -3.12 16.57 -3.47
CA ARG A 61 -2.73 17.97 -3.30
C ARG A 61 -3.41 18.51 -2.07
N ALA A 62 -2.60 18.81 -1.06
CA ALA A 62 -3.02 19.46 0.17
C ALA A 62 -1.97 20.48 0.56
N VAL A 63 -2.40 21.52 1.27
CA VAL A 63 -1.56 22.59 1.80
C VAL A 63 -1.28 22.36 3.29
N THR A 64 -2.20 21.69 3.99
CA THR A 64 -2.11 21.43 5.43
C THR A 64 -2.19 19.95 5.75
N LEU A 65 -1.75 19.57 6.97
CA LEU A 65 -1.89 18.21 7.46
C LEU A 65 -3.37 17.79 7.53
N GLU A 66 -4.22 18.67 8.05
CA GLU A 66 -5.66 18.46 8.18
C GLU A 66 -6.30 18.11 6.84
N GLU A 67 -5.96 18.85 5.78
CA GLU A 67 -6.43 18.57 4.42
C GLU A 67 -5.97 17.18 3.92
N VAL A 68 -4.74 16.76 4.23
CA VAL A 68 -4.27 15.41 3.86
C VAL A 68 -5.06 14.34 4.60
N ILE A 69 -5.33 14.54 5.90
CA ILE A 69 -6.11 13.61 6.73
C ILE A 69 -7.52 13.48 6.14
N ILE A 70 -8.22 14.59 5.92
CA ILE A 70 -9.56 14.62 5.32
C ILE A 70 -9.56 13.90 3.97
N GLN A 71 -8.66 14.26 3.04
CA GLN A 71 -8.62 13.64 1.72
C GLN A 71 -8.38 12.13 1.77
N LYS A 72 -7.52 11.65 2.68
CA LYS A 72 -7.26 10.22 2.86
C LYS A 72 -8.45 9.51 3.48
N THR A 73 -9.11 10.09 4.47
CA THR A 73 -10.31 9.52 5.09
C THR A 73 -11.44 9.41 4.07
N GLU A 74 -11.71 10.47 3.30
CA GLU A 74 -12.70 10.42 2.21
C GLU A 74 -12.36 9.36 1.14
N LEU A 75 -11.08 9.06 0.91
CA LEU A 75 -10.70 7.97 0.01
C LEU A 75 -11.12 6.60 0.56
N LEU A 76 -11.08 6.40 1.88
CA LEU A 76 -11.56 5.16 2.50
C LEU A 76 -13.06 4.99 2.24
N GLU A 77 -13.85 6.04 2.50
CA GLU A 77 -15.29 6.05 2.29
C GLU A 77 -15.66 5.84 0.82
N ARG A 78 -15.11 6.67 -0.10
CA ARG A 78 -15.42 6.61 -1.54
C ARG A 78 -15.07 5.26 -2.17
N ARG A 79 -14.08 4.55 -1.62
CA ARG A 79 -13.66 3.23 -2.09
C ARG A 79 -14.35 2.08 -1.36
N GLY A 80 -15.20 2.38 -0.37
CA GLY A 80 -15.83 1.36 0.48
C GLY A 80 -14.79 0.49 1.17
N ALA A 81 -13.72 1.10 1.68
CA ALA A 81 -12.63 0.39 2.33
C ALA A 81 -13.15 -0.36 3.55
N ARG A 82 -12.82 -1.66 3.65
CA ARG A 82 -13.23 -2.52 4.77
C ARG A 82 -12.10 -2.81 5.76
N LEU A 83 -10.89 -2.35 5.43
CA LEU A 83 -9.69 -2.49 6.24
C LEU A 83 -8.71 -1.40 5.83
N LEU A 84 -8.14 -0.70 6.81
CA LEU A 84 -6.99 0.18 6.61
C LEU A 84 -5.71 -0.56 7.04
N ILE A 85 -4.69 -0.55 6.19
CA ILE A 85 -3.34 -1.01 6.56
C ILE A 85 -2.44 0.21 6.55
N SER A 86 -2.07 0.68 7.74
CA SER A 86 -1.15 1.81 7.91
C SER A 86 0.26 1.28 8.15
N ILE A 87 1.21 1.61 7.26
CA ILE A 87 2.61 1.16 7.35
C ILE A 87 3.50 2.37 7.58
N GLY A 88 4.32 2.30 8.64
CA GLY A 88 5.22 3.38 9.05
C GLY A 88 4.50 4.48 9.84
N GLY A 89 5.26 5.52 10.19
CA GLY A 89 4.80 6.65 11.01
C GLY A 89 4.52 7.88 10.16
N SER A 90 3.63 7.78 9.17
CA SER A 90 3.22 8.97 8.40
C SER A 90 2.45 9.92 9.32
N GLN A 91 2.76 11.22 9.25
CA GLN A 91 2.14 12.20 10.13
C GLN A 91 0.63 12.26 9.93
N ALA A 92 0.12 12.19 8.69
CA ALA A 92 -1.34 12.19 8.50
C ALA A 92 -1.99 10.88 8.98
N ASN A 93 -1.29 9.75 8.92
CA ASN A 93 -1.83 8.50 9.44
C ASN A 93 -1.96 8.51 10.96
N LEU A 94 -0.98 9.12 11.65
CA LEU A 94 -0.93 9.17 13.12
C LEU A 94 -1.71 10.36 13.70
N GLY A 95 -1.72 11.50 13.02
CA GLY A 95 -2.24 12.76 13.53
C GLY A 95 -1.23 13.53 14.40
N ASN A 96 -1.73 14.51 15.15
CA ASN A 96 -0.97 15.27 16.15
C ASN A 96 -1.38 14.93 17.59
N ASP A 97 -2.50 14.24 17.78
CA ASP A 97 -2.99 13.85 19.10
C ASP A 97 -2.03 12.82 19.74
N PRO A 98 -1.45 13.10 20.93
CA PRO A 98 -0.55 12.19 21.62
C PRO A 98 -1.18 10.84 22.01
N GLU A 99 -2.51 10.70 22.02
CA GLU A 99 -3.17 9.41 22.25
C GLU A 99 -2.68 8.31 21.30
N ILE A 100 -2.30 8.66 20.05
CA ILE A 100 -1.78 7.71 19.07
C ILE A 100 -0.54 6.96 19.56
N LEU A 101 0.23 7.54 20.50
CA LEU A 101 1.40 6.89 21.10
C LEU A 101 1.01 5.67 21.95
N GLY A 102 -0.24 5.60 22.42
CA GLY A 102 -0.78 4.44 23.12
C GLY A 102 -1.17 3.29 22.18
N LEU A 103 -1.31 3.55 20.87
CA LEU A 103 -1.70 2.53 19.90
C LEU A 103 -0.52 1.61 19.55
N SER A 104 -0.55 0.40 20.09
CA SER A 104 0.48 -0.61 19.78
C SER A 104 0.43 -1.06 18.32
N PRO A 105 1.57 -1.45 17.70
CA PRO A 105 1.56 -2.12 16.41
C PRO A 105 0.74 -3.42 16.46
N GLY A 106 -0.08 -3.69 15.43
CA GLY A 106 -0.95 -4.86 15.38
C GLY A 106 -2.28 -4.62 14.67
N PHE A 107 -3.22 -5.54 14.90
CA PHE A 107 -4.59 -5.48 14.38
C PHE A 107 -5.54 -4.88 15.43
N HIS A 108 -6.33 -3.89 15.01
CA HIS A 108 -7.26 -3.15 15.84
C HIS A 108 -8.67 -3.22 15.24
N VAL A 109 -9.64 -3.53 16.10
CA VAL A 109 -11.06 -3.62 15.75
C VAL A 109 -11.75 -2.34 16.23
N PRO A 110 -12.73 -1.80 15.49
CA PRO A 110 -13.54 -0.67 15.94
C PRO A 110 -14.19 -0.93 17.30
N GLY A 111 -14.18 0.06 18.19
CA GLY A 111 -14.71 -0.05 19.55
C GLY A 111 -14.65 1.27 20.30
N GLU A 112 -15.35 1.36 21.45
CA GLU A 112 -15.73 2.63 22.08
C GLU A 112 -14.57 3.56 22.48
N ARG A 113 -13.33 3.06 22.63
CA ARG A 113 -12.13 3.88 22.90
C ARG A 113 -10.84 3.21 22.42
N SER A 114 -10.56 3.28 21.11
CA SER A 114 -9.18 3.06 20.64
C SER A 114 -8.40 4.37 20.78
N PRO A 115 -7.23 4.39 21.46
CA PRO A 115 -6.40 5.59 21.59
C PRO A 115 -5.69 5.87 20.26
N ALA A 116 -6.48 6.26 19.26
CA ALA A 116 -6.08 6.27 17.86
C ALA A 116 -5.88 7.68 17.29
N GLY A 117 -5.96 8.69 18.17
CA GLY A 117 -5.70 10.09 17.86
C GLY A 117 -6.62 10.68 16.79
N ASP A 118 -6.17 11.79 16.20
CA ASP A 118 -6.87 12.60 15.20
C ASP A 118 -6.42 12.32 13.75
N GLY A 119 -5.55 11.32 13.54
CA GLY A 119 -5.10 10.92 12.21
C GLY A 119 -6.08 10.01 11.46
N VAL A 120 -5.66 9.58 10.26
CA VAL A 120 -6.45 8.64 9.43
C VAL A 120 -6.73 7.31 10.14
N ILE A 121 -5.84 6.87 11.05
CA ILE A 121 -6.08 5.65 11.85
C ILE A 121 -7.28 5.85 12.80
N GLY A 122 -7.32 6.98 13.52
CA GLY A 122 -8.43 7.33 14.42
C GLY A 122 -9.74 7.51 13.67
N ALA A 123 -9.71 8.21 12.53
CA ALA A 123 -10.87 8.35 11.67
C ALA A 123 -11.41 6.98 11.20
N ALA A 124 -10.54 6.10 10.68
CA ALA A 124 -10.94 4.78 10.22
C ALA A 124 -11.60 3.94 11.34
N LEU A 125 -11.01 3.92 12.54
CA LEU A 125 -11.58 3.17 13.66
C LEU A 125 -12.92 3.75 14.13
N SER A 126 -13.08 5.07 14.09
CA SER A 126 -14.33 5.75 14.43
C SER A 126 -15.44 5.45 13.42
N ASP A 127 -15.08 5.30 12.14
CA ASP A 127 -16.00 4.94 11.04
C ASP A 127 -16.28 3.44 10.92
N GLY A 128 -15.84 2.64 11.89
CA GLY A 128 -16.09 1.19 11.88
C GLY A 128 -15.18 0.40 10.94
N ILE A 129 -14.07 0.99 10.49
CA ILE A 129 -13.08 0.33 9.63
C ILE A 129 -11.93 -0.22 10.50
N PRO A 130 -11.71 -1.54 10.54
CA PRO A 130 -10.57 -2.12 11.28
C PRO A 130 -9.23 -1.67 10.69
N VAL A 131 -8.20 -1.63 11.54
CA VAL A 131 -6.87 -1.13 11.18
C VAL A 131 -5.79 -2.16 11.47
N VAL A 132 -4.90 -2.42 10.52
CA VAL A 132 -3.58 -3.02 10.78
C VAL A 132 -2.56 -1.88 10.86
N HIS A 133 -2.06 -1.61 12.06
CA HIS A 133 -1.04 -0.62 12.32
C HIS A 133 0.35 -1.28 12.33
N VAL A 134 1.11 -1.10 11.25
CA VAL A 134 2.46 -1.65 11.07
C VAL A 134 3.48 -0.56 11.36
N LEU A 135 3.94 -0.51 12.61
CA LEU A 135 5.05 0.33 13.05
C LEU A 135 6.08 -0.52 13.79
N ASN A 136 7.30 0.01 13.94
CA ASN A 136 8.43 -0.70 14.56
C ASN A 136 8.60 -2.13 14.02
N VAL A 137 8.79 -2.27 12.71
CA VAL A 137 8.82 -3.56 12.00
C VAL A 137 9.80 -4.56 12.62
N ARG A 138 10.90 -4.08 13.21
CA ARG A 138 11.85 -4.94 13.93
C ARG A 138 11.24 -5.61 15.15
N GLU A 139 10.60 -4.84 16.02
CA GLU A 139 9.92 -5.36 17.20
C GLU A 139 8.74 -6.25 16.81
N LEU A 140 7.96 -5.82 15.81
CA LEU A 140 6.84 -6.60 15.30
C LEU A 140 7.30 -7.96 14.77
N ALA A 141 8.38 -8.00 13.99
CA ALA A 141 8.96 -9.25 13.49
C ALA A 141 9.37 -10.18 14.65
N ALA A 142 10.03 -9.64 15.68
CA ALA A 142 10.42 -10.41 16.86
C ALA A 142 9.20 -11.00 17.60
N ARG A 143 8.16 -10.20 17.82
CA ARG A 143 6.91 -10.63 18.48
C ARG A 143 6.13 -11.67 17.67
N SER A 144 6.21 -11.60 16.34
CA SER A 144 5.53 -12.51 15.43
C SER A 144 6.36 -13.75 15.05
N GLY A 145 7.58 -13.90 15.57
CA GLY A 145 8.46 -15.02 15.20
C GLY A 145 8.97 -14.99 13.76
N ILE A 146 8.92 -13.82 13.11
CA ILE A 146 9.41 -13.62 11.75
C ILE A 146 10.86 -13.12 11.82
N ALA A 147 11.75 -13.71 11.02
CA ALA A 147 13.12 -13.23 10.93
C ALA A 147 13.14 -11.78 10.43
N PHE A 148 13.84 -10.90 11.15
CA PHE A 148 14.07 -9.54 10.70
C PHE A 148 15.16 -9.51 9.63
N ASP A 149 14.88 -8.88 8.50
CA ASP A 149 15.81 -8.71 7.37
C ASP A 149 16.51 -10.02 6.93
N PRO A 150 15.75 -11.09 6.62
CA PRO A 150 16.34 -12.33 6.16
C PRO A 150 16.98 -12.12 4.78
N ARG A 151 18.04 -12.87 4.48
CA ARG A 151 18.65 -12.84 3.14
C ARG A 151 17.59 -13.10 2.09
N VAL A 152 17.44 -12.15 1.17
CA VAL A 152 16.48 -12.22 0.07
C VAL A 152 16.86 -13.40 -0.84
N GLN A 153 16.07 -14.47 -0.79
CA GLN A 153 16.17 -15.58 -1.73
C GLN A 153 15.28 -15.26 -2.94
N ALA A 154 15.65 -14.26 -3.75
CA ALA A 154 14.81 -13.83 -4.86
C ALA A 154 14.86 -14.84 -6.02
N LYS A 155 13.92 -15.79 -6.05
CA LYS A 155 13.37 -16.25 -7.32
C LYS A 155 12.27 -15.26 -7.68
N ALA A 156 12.42 -14.54 -8.79
CA ALA A 156 11.34 -13.69 -9.29
C ALA A 156 10.05 -14.52 -9.40
N PRO A 157 8.87 -13.96 -9.06
CA PRO A 157 7.62 -14.69 -9.17
C PRO A 157 7.45 -15.22 -10.59
N LEU A 158 6.97 -16.47 -10.71
CA LEU A 158 6.78 -17.17 -11.99
C LEU A 158 5.87 -16.34 -12.90
N ARG A 159 6.45 -15.66 -13.89
CA ARG A 159 5.69 -15.05 -14.99
C ARG A 159 5.29 -16.15 -15.96
N VAL A 160 4.04 -16.61 -15.86
CA VAL A 160 3.45 -17.48 -16.89
C VAL A 160 3.34 -16.65 -18.17
N LYS A 161 4.16 -16.95 -19.17
CA LYS A 161 4.08 -16.29 -20.48
C LYS A 161 2.70 -16.58 -21.10
N PRO A 162 2.06 -15.61 -21.78
CA PRO A 162 0.75 -15.81 -22.41
C PRO A 162 0.73 -16.99 -23.39
N VAL A 163 1.87 -17.36 -23.98
CA VAL A 163 2.01 -18.55 -24.83
C VAL A 163 1.63 -19.84 -24.10
N TRP A 164 1.92 -19.95 -22.81
CA TRP A 164 1.57 -21.12 -22.00
C TRP A 164 0.07 -21.16 -21.70
N ALA A 165 -0.55 -19.99 -21.51
CA ALA A 165 -2.01 -19.90 -21.40
C ALA A 165 -2.69 -20.30 -22.72
N LEU A 166 -2.17 -19.85 -23.86
CA LEU A 166 -2.66 -20.23 -25.19
C LEU A 166 -2.48 -21.72 -25.47
N LEU A 167 -1.34 -22.31 -25.10
CA LEU A 167 -1.10 -23.76 -25.20
C LEU A 167 -2.07 -24.55 -24.33
N ALA A 168 -2.27 -24.15 -23.08
CA ALA A 168 -3.23 -24.78 -22.17
C ALA A 168 -4.66 -24.67 -22.71
N LEU A 169 -5.05 -23.50 -23.24
CA LEU A 169 -6.37 -23.29 -23.84
C LEU A 169 -6.55 -24.15 -25.09
N SER A 170 -5.53 -24.23 -25.94
CA SER A 170 -5.54 -25.05 -27.16
C SER A 170 -5.65 -26.54 -26.82
N LEU A 171 -4.93 -27.00 -25.80
CA LEU A 171 -5.04 -28.37 -25.30
C LEU A 171 -6.44 -28.64 -24.73
N PHE A 172 -6.97 -27.73 -23.92
CA PHE A 172 -8.31 -27.83 -23.34
C PHE A 172 -9.40 -27.95 -24.42
N PHE A 173 -9.38 -27.06 -25.42
CA PHE A 173 -10.31 -27.13 -26.55
C PHE A 173 -10.06 -28.35 -27.44
N GLY A 174 -8.80 -28.73 -27.64
CA GLY A 174 -8.44 -29.96 -28.34
C GLY A 174 -9.05 -31.20 -27.69
N VAL A 175 -8.98 -31.31 -26.35
CA VAL A 175 -9.62 -32.39 -25.59
C VAL A 175 -11.14 -32.33 -25.72
N LEU A 176 -11.76 -31.16 -25.57
CA LEU A 176 -13.21 -31.00 -25.71
C LEU A 176 -13.76 -31.38 -27.10
N LEU A 177 -12.98 -31.16 -28.15
CA LEU A 177 -13.38 -31.46 -29.53
C LEU A 177 -13.13 -32.91 -29.93
N THR A 178 -12.09 -33.53 -29.36
CA THR A 178 -11.69 -34.90 -29.72
C THR A 178 -12.34 -35.98 -28.85
N HIS A 179 -12.67 -35.66 -27.59
CA HIS A 179 -13.24 -36.62 -26.66
C HIS A 179 -14.76 -36.42 -26.55
N ARG A 180 -15.52 -37.48 -26.86
CA ARG A 180 -16.99 -37.48 -26.72
C ARG A 180 -17.37 -37.14 -25.28
N ARG A 181 -18.19 -36.09 -25.13
CA ARG A 181 -18.77 -35.68 -23.84
C ARG A 181 -19.49 -36.88 -23.22
N TRP A 182 -19.16 -37.16 -21.97
CA TRP A 182 -19.83 -38.19 -21.18
C TRP A 182 -21.31 -37.78 -21.10
N ARG A 183 -22.18 -38.50 -21.82
CA ARG A 183 -23.62 -38.45 -21.56
C ARG A 183 -23.81 -39.16 -20.24
N LEU A 184 -24.05 -38.40 -19.17
CA LEU A 184 -24.66 -38.94 -17.97
C LEU A 184 -26.04 -39.45 -18.40
N VAL A 185 -26.15 -40.78 -18.52
CA VAL A 185 -27.42 -41.51 -18.65
C VAL A 185 -27.96 -41.69 -17.23
#